data_AF-A0A2H9MXC7-F1
#
_entry.id   AF-A0A2H9MXC7-F1
#
_cell.length_a   1.000
_cell.length_b   1.000
_cell.length_c   1.000
_cell.angle_alpha   90.00
_cell.angle_beta   90.00
_cell.angle_gamma   90.00
#
_symmetry.space_group_name_H-M   'P 1'
#
loop_
_entity.id
_entity.type
_entity.pdbx_description
1 polymer ?
#
loop_
_entity_poly.entity_id
_entity_poly.type
_entity_poly.pdbx_seq_one_letter_code
_entity_poly.pdbx_strand_id
1 'polypeptide(L)'
;MGLLEEAGVYFSIASVFVTIFLTYLVIRFDKSRRKREEEFYESQTKTGIHEILKHFVEVDRISKNELTDTDEVEELDEPHILLNLNRYYKQNRRKMDMLLENTTLALSRWTSLKSTNRTKYNQIIEDFEWLTKEYFSIEKPDDIQYRMWHNQYKDVTRKRYEIDETLEILLK
;
A
#
# COMPACT_ATOMS: atom_id res chain seq x y z
N MET A 1 -37.30 51.12 -33.60
CA MET A 1 -37.23 49.70 -33.20
C MET A 1 -35.87 49.19 -33.66
N GLY A 2 -34.84 49.18 -32.82
CA GLY A 2 -33.50 48.75 -33.23
C GLY A 2 -32.56 48.54 -32.04
N LEU A 3 -32.56 49.47 -31.08
CA LEU A 3 -31.68 49.39 -29.90
C LEU A 3 -32.04 48.27 -28.90
N LEU A 4 -33.32 47.90 -28.78
CA LEU A 4 -33.76 46.83 -27.87
C LEU A 4 -33.51 45.43 -28.44
N GLU A 5 -33.60 45.26 -29.76
CA GLU A 5 -33.28 43.99 -30.43
C GLU A 5 -31.77 43.73 -30.43
N GLU A 6 -30.96 44.76 -30.71
CA GLU A 6 -29.50 44.69 -30.61
C GLU A 6 -29.04 44.33 -29.19
N ALA A 7 -29.56 45.02 -28.16
CA ALA A 7 -29.24 44.73 -26.76
C ALA A 7 -29.61 43.29 -26.34
N GLY A 8 -30.75 42.77 -26.83
CA GLY A 8 -31.17 41.38 -26.57
C GLY A 8 -30.22 40.36 -27.19
N VAL A 9 -29.73 40.61 -28.40
CA VAL A 9 -28.73 39.75 -29.08
C VAL A 9 -27.39 39.80 -28.35
N TYR A 10 -26.92 40.97 -27.91
CA TYR A 10 -25.68 41.09 -27.13
C TYR A 10 -25.75 40.39 -25.77
N PHE A 11 -26.87 40.51 -25.04
CA PHE A 11 -27.08 39.77 -23.78
C PHE A 11 -27.12 38.26 -23.99
N SER A 12 -27.76 37.80 -25.08
CA SER A 12 -27.83 36.39 -25.44
C SER A 12 -26.44 35.83 -25.72
N ILE A 13 -25.63 36.53 -26.51
CA ILE A 13 -24.26 36.13 -26.85
C ILE A 13 -23.36 36.15 -25.62
N ALA A 14 -23.43 37.20 -24.79
CA ALA A 14 -22.66 37.28 -23.55
C ALA A 14 -22.99 36.14 -22.58
N SER A 15 -24.26 35.74 -22.48
CA SER A 15 -24.68 34.62 -21.62
C SER A 15 -24.12 33.26 -22.07
N VAL A 16 -24.01 33.04 -23.39
CA VAL A 16 -23.38 31.84 -23.97
C VAL A 16 -21.89 31.83 -23.65
N PHE A 17 -21.18 32.94 -23.84
CA PHE A 17 -19.76 33.04 -23.51
C PHE A 17 -19.48 32.86 -22.01
N VAL A 18 -20.31 33.44 -21.13
CA VAL A 18 -20.21 33.24 -19.68
C VAL A 18 -20.44 31.77 -19.32
N THR A 19 -21.43 31.11 -19.91
CA THR A 19 -21.70 29.68 -19.66
C THR A 19 -20.56 28.79 -20.14
N ILE A 20 -20.02 29.05 -21.34
CA ILE A 20 -18.84 28.33 -21.87
C ILE A 20 -17.63 28.54 -20.95
N PHE A 21 -17.39 29.77 -20.51
CA PHE A 21 -16.28 30.11 -19.63
C PHE A 21 -16.41 29.44 -18.25
N LEU A 22 -17.60 29.48 -17.65
CA LEU A 22 -17.88 28.79 -16.39
C LEU A 22 -17.73 27.27 -16.52
N THR A 23 -18.23 26.69 -17.60
CA THR A 23 -18.09 25.24 -17.89
C THR A 23 -16.63 24.86 -18.04
N TYR A 24 -15.84 25.67 -18.77
CA TYR A 24 -14.40 25.48 -18.91
C TYR A 24 -13.68 25.56 -17.54
N LEU A 25 -14.03 26.53 -16.70
CA LEU A 25 -13.46 26.65 -15.36
C LEU A 25 -13.80 25.43 -14.50
N VAL A 26 -15.05 24.98 -14.48
CA VAL A 26 -15.46 23.77 -13.75
C VAL A 26 -14.66 22.55 -14.20
N ILE A 27 -14.55 22.33 -15.52
CA ILE A 27 -13.76 21.22 -16.08
C ILE A 27 -12.28 21.33 -15.68
N ARG A 28 -11.71 22.54 -15.70
CA ARG A 28 -10.30 22.77 -15.33
C ARG A 28 -10.06 22.52 -13.85
N PHE A 29 -10.95 22.99 -12.97
CA PHE A 29 -10.86 22.75 -11.53
C PHE A 29 -11.05 21.27 -11.19
N ASP A 30 -11.99 20.60 -11.84
CA ASP A 30 -12.22 19.16 -11.66
C ASP A 30 -10.99 18.34 -12.10
N LYS A 31 -10.42 18.62 -13.29
CA LYS A 31 -9.16 17.99 -13.73
C LYS A 31 -8.01 18.21 -12.74
N SER A 32 -7.85 19.44 -12.23
CA SER A 32 -6.80 19.76 -11.26
C SER A 32 -7.01 19.06 -9.92
N ARG A 33 -8.27 18.95 -9.47
CA ARG A 33 -8.63 18.23 -8.24
C ARG A 33 -8.38 16.73 -8.38
N ARG A 34 -8.84 16.10 -9.47
CA ARG A 34 -8.59 14.68 -9.76
C ARG A 34 -7.10 14.36 -9.80
N LYS A 35 -6.29 15.22 -10.42
CA LYS A 35 -4.83 15.04 -10.43
C LYS A 35 -4.22 15.03 -9.02
N ARG A 36 -4.63 15.97 -8.16
CA ARG A 36 -4.18 16.01 -6.75
C ARG A 36 -4.66 14.80 -5.96
N GLU A 37 -5.89 14.36 -6.18
CA GLU A 37 -6.44 13.15 -5.54
C GLU A 37 -5.66 11.91 -5.99
N GLU A 38 -5.34 11.78 -7.28
CA GLU A 38 -4.50 10.69 -7.79
C GLU A 38 -3.09 10.72 -7.23
N GLU A 39 -2.42 11.88 -7.21
CA GLU A 39 -1.09 12.04 -6.60
C GLU A 39 -1.09 11.67 -5.11
N PHE A 40 -2.17 12.01 -4.40
CA PHE A 40 -2.37 11.62 -3.00
C PHE A 40 -2.49 10.10 -2.84
N TYR A 41 -3.33 9.44 -3.65
CA TYR A 41 -3.50 7.99 -3.57
C TYR A 41 -2.25 7.22 -4.01
N GLU A 42 -1.56 7.70 -5.05
CA GLU A 42 -0.25 7.19 -5.45
C GLU A 42 0.74 7.25 -4.29
N SER A 43 0.87 8.41 -3.65
CA SER A 43 1.79 8.59 -2.51
C SER A 43 1.39 7.68 -1.35
N GLN A 44 0.10 7.59 -1.00
CA GLN A 44 -0.37 6.73 0.08
C GLN A 44 -0.10 5.25 -0.20
N THR A 45 -0.36 4.77 -1.41
CA THR A 45 -0.05 3.39 -1.81
C THR A 45 1.45 3.14 -1.71
N LYS A 46 2.29 4.00 -2.30
CA LYS A 46 3.74 3.82 -2.26
C LYS A 46 4.28 3.82 -0.83
N THR A 47 3.82 4.73 0.03
CA THR A 47 4.20 4.75 1.45
C THR A 47 3.72 3.50 2.18
N GLY A 48 2.48 3.07 1.93
CA GLY A 48 1.93 1.86 2.53
C GLY A 48 2.74 0.61 2.20
N ILE A 49 3.15 0.47 0.94
CA ILE A 49 3.96 -0.66 0.47
C ILE A 49 5.37 -0.65 1.08
N HIS A 50 5.98 0.52 1.29
CA HIS A 50 7.26 0.59 2.01
C HIS A 50 7.13 0.16 3.48
N GLU A 51 6.05 0.56 4.17
CA GLU A 51 5.79 0.11 5.53
C GLU A 51 5.53 -1.40 5.58
N ILE A 52 4.86 -1.98 4.58
CA ILE A 52 4.69 -3.43 4.43
C ILE A 52 6.06 -4.12 4.33
N LEU A 53 6.96 -3.62 3.48
CA LEU A 53 8.31 -4.18 3.37
C LEU A 53 9.06 -4.15 4.72
N LYS A 54 8.95 -3.06 5.49
CA LYS A 54 9.56 -2.98 6.84
C LYS A 54 9.05 -4.07 7.77
N HIS A 55 7.75 -4.40 7.71
CA HIS A 55 7.19 -5.51 8.48
C HIS A 55 7.75 -6.86 8.03
N PHE A 56 7.89 -7.09 6.72
CA PHE A 56 8.56 -8.29 6.19
C PHE A 56 10.02 -8.40 6.64
N VAL A 57 10.79 -7.31 6.58
CA VAL A 57 12.19 -7.26 7.04
C VAL A 57 12.31 -7.66 8.51
N GLU A 58 11.47 -7.08 9.36
CA GLU A 58 11.50 -7.34 10.80
C GLU A 58 11.08 -8.77 11.13
N VAL A 59 10.01 -9.28 10.51
CA VAL A 59 9.58 -10.67 10.72
C VAL A 59 10.64 -11.64 10.19
N ASP A 60 11.26 -11.38 9.04
CA ASP A 60 12.34 -12.22 8.51
C ASP A 60 13.54 -12.26 9.46
N ARG A 61 13.96 -11.09 9.97
CA ARG A 61 15.06 -10.98 10.94
C ARG A 61 14.78 -11.81 12.20
N ILE A 62 13.59 -11.66 12.78
CA ILE A 62 13.18 -12.45 13.96
C ILE A 62 13.17 -13.94 13.61
N SER A 63 12.62 -14.31 12.45
CA SER A 63 12.43 -15.70 12.04
C SER A 63 13.73 -16.45 11.77
N LYS A 64 14.82 -15.71 11.51
CA LYS A 64 16.18 -16.25 11.34
C LYS A 64 17.04 -16.15 12.59
N ASN A 65 16.52 -15.57 13.68
CA ASN A 65 17.30 -15.26 14.88
C ASN A 65 18.60 -14.48 14.60
N GLU A 66 18.67 -13.71 13.51
CA GLU A 66 19.85 -12.90 13.19
C GLU A 66 19.84 -11.66 14.09
N LEU A 67 20.40 -11.84 15.29
CA LEU A 67 21.05 -10.75 16.01
C LEU A 67 22.51 -10.76 15.57
N THR A 68 22.99 -9.58 15.15
CA THR A 68 24.40 -9.21 14.88
C THR A 68 25.04 -9.63 13.56
N ASP A 69 25.76 -8.67 12.95
CA ASP A 69 26.65 -8.76 11.79
C ASP A 69 27.89 -9.66 12.04
N THR A 70 27.68 -10.82 12.65
CA THR A 70 28.72 -11.80 12.95
C THR A 70 28.38 -13.09 12.24
N ASP A 71 29.23 -13.51 11.31
CA ASP A 71 29.13 -14.72 10.46
C ASP A 71 29.12 -16.06 11.24
N GLU A 72 28.81 -16.05 12.53
CA GLU A 72 28.60 -17.26 13.32
C GLU A 72 27.13 -17.66 13.21
N VAL A 73 26.89 -18.78 12.53
CA VAL A 73 25.57 -19.42 12.46
C VAL A 73 25.24 -19.94 13.86
N GLU A 74 24.67 -19.08 14.71
CA GLU A 74 24.08 -19.50 15.97
C GLU A 74 22.95 -20.50 15.67
N GLU A 75 22.98 -21.62 16.37
CA GLU A 75 21.90 -22.60 16.35
C GLU A 75 20.59 -21.88 16.71
N LEU A 76 19.57 -21.98 15.85
CA LEU A 76 18.31 -21.26 16.02
C LEU A 76 17.69 -21.60 17.39
N ASP A 77 17.67 -20.65 18.34
CA ASP A 77 16.99 -20.80 19.63
C ASP A 77 15.48 -20.69 19.41
N GLU A 78 14.84 -21.82 19.11
CA GLU A 78 13.45 -21.90 18.69
C GLU A 78 12.47 -21.27 19.71
N PRO A 79 12.58 -21.52 21.04
CA PRO A 79 11.80 -20.80 22.05
C PRO A 79 11.97 -19.28 21.99
N HIS A 80 13.18 -18.79 21.71
CA HIS A 80 13.46 -17.36 21.61
C HIS A 80 12.78 -16.74 20.38
N ILE A 81 12.81 -17.43 19.24
CA ILE A 81 12.14 -16.99 18.00
C ILE A 81 10.62 -16.89 18.22
N LEU A 82 10.00 -17.93 18.78
CA LEU A 82 8.56 -17.91 19.06
C LEU A 82 8.17 -16.81 20.03
N LEU A 83 8.98 -16.58 21.07
CA LEU A 83 8.76 -15.47 22.01
C LEU A 83 8.80 -14.11 21.31
N ASN A 84 9.78 -13.89 20.44
CA ASN A 84 9.97 -12.64 19.72
C ASN A 84 8.88 -12.42 18.66
N LEU A 85 8.50 -13.46 17.90
CA LEU A 85 7.37 -13.39 16.98
C LEU A 85 6.07 -13.08 17.74
N ASN A 86 5.81 -13.76 18.85
CA ASN A 86 4.64 -13.46 19.69
C ASN A 86 4.63 -12.01 20.16
N ARG A 87 5.77 -11.50 20.65
CA ARG A 87 5.89 -10.11 21.09
C ARG A 87 5.63 -9.15 19.94
N TYR A 88 6.23 -9.40 18.78
CA TYR A 88 6.10 -8.57 17.60
C TYR A 88 4.65 -8.49 17.11
N TYR A 89 4.00 -9.64 16.91
CA TYR A 89 2.61 -9.71 16.45
C TYR A 89 1.66 -9.11 17.49
N LYS A 90 1.87 -9.31 18.80
CA LYS A 90 1.05 -8.66 19.84
C LYS A 90 1.15 -7.13 19.79
N GLN A 91 2.34 -6.59 19.54
CA GLN A 91 2.56 -5.14 19.47
C GLN A 91 2.06 -4.52 18.16
N ASN A 92 2.16 -5.24 17.05
CA ASN A 92 1.96 -4.68 15.71
C ASN A 92 0.67 -5.12 15.02
N ARG A 93 -0.08 -6.11 15.52
CA ARG A 93 -1.30 -6.66 14.87
C ARG A 93 -2.21 -5.56 14.32
N ARG A 94 -2.66 -4.65 15.19
CA ARG A 94 -3.54 -3.54 14.79
C ARG A 94 -2.90 -2.62 13.74
N LYS A 95 -1.59 -2.35 13.85
CA LYS A 95 -0.87 -1.50 12.88
C LYS A 95 -0.85 -2.18 11.51
N MET A 96 -0.54 -3.48 11.48
CA MET A 96 -0.50 -4.27 10.24
C MET A 96 -1.89 -4.38 9.61
N ASP A 97 -2.93 -4.65 10.39
CA ASP A 97 -4.32 -4.72 9.90
C ASP A 97 -4.77 -3.39 9.27
N MET A 98 -4.55 -2.27 9.96
CA MET A 98 -4.88 -0.94 9.42
C MET A 98 -4.03 -0.59 8.20
N LEU A 99 -2.77 -1.01 8.17
CA LEU A 99 -1.88 -0.77 7.03
C LEU A 99 -2.38 -1.53 5.79
N LEU A 100 -2.78 -2.79 5.96
CA LEU A 100 -3.37 -3.60 4.89
C LEU A 100 -4.64 -2.95 4.33
N GLU A 101 -5.57 -2.55 5.20
CA GLU A 101 -6.82 -1.90 4.82
C GLU A 101 -6.59 -0.57 4.08
N ASN A 102 -5.78 0.32 4.68
CA ASN A 102 -5.53 1.64 4.11
C ASN A 102 -4.79 1.56 2.76
N THR A 103 -3.82 0.65 2.64
CA THR A 103 -3.06 0.47 1.39
C THR A 103 -3.94 -0.09 0.29
N THR A 104 -4.80 -1.06 0.61
CA THR A 104 -5.79 -1.63 -0.31
C THR A 104 -6.77 -0.56 -0.80
N LEU A 105 -7.30 0.25 0.13
CA LEU A 105 -8.22 1.33 -0.21
C LEU A 105 -7.54 2.39 -1.09
N ALA A 106 -6.33 2.84 -0.75
CA ALA A 106 -5.59 3.82 -1.53
C ALA A 106 -5.32 3.30 -2.96
N LEU A 107 -4.86 2.04 -3.09
CA LEU A 107 -4.60 1.43 -4.40
C LEU A 107 -5.86 1.35 -5.27
N SER A 108 -7.00 1.01 -4.66
CA SER A 108 -8.29 0.95 -5.37
C SER A 108 -8.71 2.32 -5.95
N ARG A 109 -8.28 3.41 -5.31
CA ARG A 109 -8.62 4.79 -5.71
C ARG A 109 -7.61 5.42 -6.67
N TRP A 110 -6.43 4.84 -6.83
CA TRP A 110 -5.45 5.29 -7.82
C TRP A 110 -5.83 4.81 -9.24
N THR A 111 -6.74 5.50 -9.90
CA THR A 111 -7.35 5.04 -11.17
C THR A 111 -6.41 5.02 -12.37
N SER A 112 -5.49 5.98 -12.48
CA SER A 112 -4.55 6.10 -13.60
C SER A 112 -3.43 5.06 -13.62
N LEU A 113 -3.32 4.22 -12.59
CA LEU A 113 -2.29 3.19 -12.49
C LEU A 113 -2.43 2.12 -13.59
N LYS A 114 -1.34 1.89 -14.32
CA LYS A 114 -1.24 0.82 -15.34
C LYS A 114 -1.56 -0.55 -14.73
N SER A 115 -2.31 -1.38 -15.45
CA SER A 115 -2.76 -2.71 -15.00
C SER A 115 -1.61 -3.62 -14.54
N THR A 116 -0.47 -3.59 -15.24
CA THR A 116 0.74 -4.35 -14.89
C THR A 116 1.28 -3.96 -13.52
N ASN A 117 1.34 -2.66 -13.23
CA ASN A 117 1.83 -2.15 -11.94
C ASN A 117 0.80 -2.39 -10.84
N ARG A 118 -0.50 -2.28 -11.15
CA ARG A 118 -1.58 -2.64 -10.22
C ARG A 118 -1.48 -4.10 -9.78
N THR A 119 -1.20 -5.01 -10.71
CA THR A 119 -1.02 -6.44 -10.41
C THR A 119 0.13 -6.65 -9.44
N LYS A 120 1.27 -5.96 -9.65
CA LYS A 120 2.41 -6.01 -8.73
C LYS A 120 2.06 -5.50 -7.33
N TYR A 121 1.38 -4.36 -7.21
CA TYR A 121 0.97 -3.84 -5.90
C TYR A 121 -0.05 -4.75 -5.20
N ASN A 122 -1.00 -5.33 -5.94
CA ASN A 122 -1.94 -6.31 -5.39
C ASN A 122 -1.21 -7.54 -4.86
N GLN A 123 -0.22 -8.08 -5.58
CA GLN A 123 0.58 -9.21 -5.10
C GLN A 123 1.26 -8.91 -3.76
N ILE A 124 1.84 -7.71 -3.60
CA ILE A 124 2.47 -7.30 -2.34
C ILE A 124 1.44 -7.23 -1.20
N ILE A 125 0.22 -6.74 -1.48
CA ILE A 125 -0.87 -6.68 -0.51
C ILE A 125 -1.33 -8.08 -0.11
N GLU A 126 -1.47 -9.00 -1.07
CA GLU A 126 -1.82 -10.41 -0.82
C GLU A 126 -0.73 -11.12 0.00
N ASP A 127 0.54 -10.87 -0.31
CA ASP A 127 1.65 -11.40 0.47
C ASP A 127 1.64 -10.86 1.91
N PHE A 128 1.31 -9.59 2.09
CA PHE A 128 1.17 -9.00 3.42
C PHE A 128 -0.04 -9.54 4.19
N GLU A 129 -1.15 -9.80 3.49
CA GLU A 129 -2.31 -10.47 4.08
C GLU A 129 -1.91 -11.86 4.59
N TRP A 130 -1.21 -12.65 3.78
CA TRP A 130 -0.64 -13.93 4.20
C TRP A 130 0.26 -13.79 5.44
N LEU A 131 1.15 -12.78 5.47
CA LEU A 131 2.01 -12.53 6.63
C LEU A 131 1.18 -12.26 7.90
N THR A 132 0.10 -11.49 7.78
CA THR A 132 -0.76 -11.12 8.92
C THR A 132 -1.67 -12.23 9.41
N LYS A 133 -2.13 -13.12 8.53
CA LYS A 133 -3.21 -14.09 8.83
C LYS A 133 -2.76 -15.54 8.87
N GLU A 134 -1.76 -15.89 8.07
CA GLU A 134 -1.40 -17.29 7.79
C GLU A 134 0.00 -17.67 8.27
N TYR A 135 0.97 -16.75 8.20
CA TYR A 135 2.34 -17.05 8.56
C TYR A 135 2.51 -17.40 10.05
N PHE A 136 1.91 -16.59 10.93
CA PHE A 136 2.03 -16.76 12.38
C PHE A 136 0.73 -16.34 13.08
N SER A 137 0.32 -17.08 14.10
CA SER A 137 -0.91 -16.78 14.84
C SER A 137 -0.70 -16.87 16.35
N ILE A 138 -0.76 -15.72 17.02
CA ILE A 138 -0.62 -15.60 18.49
C ILE A 138 -1.74 -16.28 19.28
N GLU A 139 -2.82 -16.69 18.62
CA GLU A 139 -3.98 -17.34 19.22
C GLU A 139 -3.83 -18.87 19.25
N LYS A 140 -2.87 -19.42 18.51
CA LYS A 140 -2.60 -20.86 18.46
C LYS A 140 -1.66 -21.27 19.61
N PRO A 141 -1.74 -22.53 20.09
CA PRO A 141 -0.74 -23.12 20.98
C PRO A 141 0.68 -23.11 20.38
N ASP A 142 1.70 -23.07 21.24
CA ASP A 142 3.11 -22.95 20.86
C ASP A 142 3.58 -24.05 19.88
N ASP A 143 3.09 -25.29 20.02
CA ASP A 143 3.43 -26.39 19.11
C ASP A 143 2.91 -26.17 17.68
N ILE A 144 1.76 -25.51 17.54
CA ILE A 144 1.20 -25.13 16.24
C ILE A 144 1.96 -23.93 15.69
N GLN A 145 2.22 -22.91 16.53
CA GLN A 145 3.00 -21.74 16.13
C GLN A 145 4.39 -22.12 15.62
N TYR A 146 5.04 -23.08 16.30
CA TYR A 146 6.28 -23.68 15.87
C TYR A 146 6.19 -24.26 14.45
N ARG A 147 5.22 -25.14 14.22
CA ARG A 147 5.04 -25.78 12.90
C ARG A 147 4.76 -24.76 11.80
N MET A 148 3.97 -23.71 12.11
CA MET A 148 3.69 -22.63 11.16
C MET A 148 4.98 -21.90 10.76
N TRP A 149 5.74 -21.40 11.74
CA TRP A 149 7.02 -20.73 11.50
C TRP A 149 8.02 -21.66 10.78
N HIS A 150 8.28 -22.85 11.32
CA HIS A 150 9.30 -23.77 10.80
C HIS A 150 9.05 -24.17 9.35
N ASN A 151 7.78 -24.33 8.95
CA ASN A 151 7.44 -24.70 7.59
C ASN A 151 7.50 -23.54 6.60
N GLN A 152 7.44 -22.29 7.07
CA GLN A 152 7.16 -21.12 6.22
C GLN A 152 8.19 -19.99 6.33
N TYR A 153 9.17 -20.05 7.23
CA TYR A 153 10.13 -18.95 7.42
C TYR A 153 10.90 -18.60 6.14
N LYS A 154 11.20 -19.61 5.29
CA LYS A 154 11.82 -19.41 3.98
C LYS A 154 10.92 -18.64 3.01
N ASP A 155 9.60 -18.79 3.10
CA ASP A 155 8.65 -18.04 2.28
C ASP A 155 8.61 -16.56 2.67
N VAL A 156 8.75 -16.23 3.96
CA VAL A 156 8.90 -14.82 4.39
C VAL A 156 10.13 -14.20 3.75
N THR A 157 11.28 -14.89 3.82
CA THR A 157 12.53 -14.42 3.19
C THR A 157 12.35 -14.18 1.70
N ARG A 158 11.76 -15.15 0.98
CA ARG A 158 11.55 -15.08 -0.46
C ARG A 158 10.63 -13.90 -0.82
N LYS A 159 9.45 -13.81 -0.20
CA LYS A 159 8.48 -12.74 -0.44
C LYS A 159 9.06 -11.37 -0.13
N ARG A 160 9.85 -11.22 0.94
CA ARG A 160 10.58 -9.98 1.25
C ARG A 160 11.46 -9.54 0.07
N TYR A 161 12.28 -10.44 -0.47
CA TYR A 161 13.15 -10.12 -1.61
C TYR A 161 12.36 -9.81 -2.88
N GLU A 162 11.29 -10.55 -3.17
CA GLU A 162 10.40 -10.28 -4.31
C GLU A 162 9.74 -8.90 -4.22
N ILE A 163 9.33 -8.48 -3.01
CA ILE A 163 8.78 -7.14 -2.73
C ILE A 163 9.85 -6.06 -2.95
N ASP A 164 11.06 -6.28 -2.41
CA ASP A 164 12.17 -5.33 -2.51
C ASP A 164 12.57 -5.09 -3.97
N GLU A 165 12.77 -6.16 -4.75
CA GLU A 165 13.04 -6.08 -6.20
C GLU A 165 11.90 -5.36 -6.95
N THR A 166 10.65 -5.69 -6.60
CA THR A 166 9.49 -5.04 -7.20
C THR A 166 9.45 -3.55 -6.92
N LEU A 167 9.81 -3.13 -5.70
CA LEU A 167 9.89 -1.72 -5.33
C LEU A 167 11.01 -0.98 -6.05
N GLU A 168 12.18 -1.59 -6.22
CA GLU A 168 13.26 -0.99 -7.03
C GLU A 168 12.81 -0.68 -8.46
N ILE A 169 11.97 -1.54 -9.04
CA ILE A 169 11.43 -1.36 -10.40
C ILE A 169 10.33 -0.30 -10.43
N LEU A 170 9.46 -0.24 -9.41
CA LEU A 170 8.30 0.65 -9.38
C LEU A 170 8.64 2.09 -8.96
N LEU A 171 9.80 2.30 -8.34
CA LEU A 171 10.23 3.60 -7.80
C LEU A 171 11.39 4.25 -8.57
N LYS A 172 11.97 3.54 -9.55
CA LYS A 172 12.84 4.13 -10.59
C LYS A 172 12.01 4.85 -11.65
#